data_AF-A0A0H2VDS3-F1
#
_entry.id   AF-A0A0H2VDS3-F1
#
_cell.length_a   1.000
_cell.length_b   1.000
_cell.length_c   1.000
_cell.angle_alpha   90.00
_cell.angle_beta   90.00
_cell.angle_gamma   90.00
#
_symmetry.space_group_name_H-M   'P 1'
#
loop_
_entity.id
_entity.type
_entity.pdbx_description
1 polymer ?
#
loop_
_entity_poly.entity_id
_entity_poly.type
_entity_poly.pdbx_seq_one_letter_code
_entity_poly.pdbx_strand_id
1 'polypeptide(L)'
;MENKPTLVIALGGNALLKRGEPLEAEIQRKNIDLAAKTIAQLTQHWRVVLVHGNGPQVGLLALQNSAYAHVAPYPLDILGAESQGMIGYMLQQALKNQLPQREISVLLTQVEVDANDPAFSNPTKYIGPIYDHAQTQVLQAEKGWVFKADGHSFRRVVPSPQPKRIVERDAIQTLIAHDHLVICNGGGGVPVVEKADGYHGIEAVIDKDLSAALLASQIHADALLILTDADAVYLDWGKPTQRPLAQVTPELLNEMQFDAGSMGPKVTACAKFVSQCRGIAGIGSLADGPEILAGDKGTLIRLDTPHNHA
;
A
#
# COMPACT_ATOMS: atom_id res chain seq x y z
N MET A 1 10.02 -29.02 1.69
CA MET A 1 10.03 -27.57 1.41
C MET A 1 10.79 -26.90 2.53
N GLU A 2 11.79 -26.08 2.23
CA GLU A 2 12.49 -25.30 3.25
C GLU A 2 11.49 -24.44 4.02
N ASN A 3 11.66 -24.35 5.34
CA ASN A 3 10.79 -23.55 6.19
C ASN A 3 11.21 -22.08 6.10
N LYS A 4 10.81 -21.41 5.01
CA LYS A 4 11.13 -20.00 4.76
C LYS A 4 10.28 -19.08 5.65
N PRO A 5 10.86 -18.01 6.22
CA PRO A 5 10.12 -16.97 6.93
C PRO A 5 9.16 -16.23 5.98
N THR A 6 8.12 -15.63 6.56
CA THR A 6 7.07 -14.91 5.81
C THR A 6 7.37 -13.42 5.76
N LEU A 7 7.36 -12.86 4.55
CA LEU A 7 7.54 -11.45 4.26
C LEU A 7 6.25 -10.89 3.65
N VAL A 8 5.70 -9.85 4.28
CA VAL A 8 4.66 -9.01 3.66
C VAL A 8 5.32 -7.81 2.99
N ILE A 9 5.04 -7.60 1.70
CA ILE A 9 5.56 -6.48 0.91
C ILE A 9 4.40 -5.54 0.58
N ALA A 10 4.57 -4.24 0.82
CA ALA A 10 3.66 -3.19 0.36
C ALA A 10 4.30 -2.41 -0.79
N LEU A 11 3.77 -2.56 -2.01
CA LEU A 11 4.21 -1.80 -3.18
C LEU A 11 3.56 -0.42 -3.24
N GLY A 12 4.41 0.61 -3.28
CA GLY A 12 4.07 2.00 -3.60
C GLY A 12 3.33 2.17 -4.93
N GLY A 13 2.55 3.25 -5.04
CA GLY A 13 1.90 3.62 -6.31
C GLY A 13 2.90 3.77 -7.46
N ASN A 14 4.10 4.31 -7.20
CA ASN A 14 5.13 4.50 -8.23
C ASN A 14 5.85 3.22 -8.66
N ALA A 15 5.73 2.14 -7.90
CA ALA A 15 6.13 0.82 -8.39
C ALA A 15 5.21 0.34 -9.52
N LEU A 16 3.99 0.89 -9.60
CA LEU A 16 3.02 0.58 -10.64
C LEU A 16 2.98 1.69 -11.71
N LEU A 17 3.00 2.96 -11.30
CA LEU A 17 2.91 4.11 -12.20
C LEU A 17 3.53 5.34 -11.54
N LYS A 18 4.61 5.87 -12.13
CA LYS A 18 5.38 6.97 -11.53
C LYS A 18 4.65 8.30 -11.68
N ARG A 19 4.94 9.25 -10.79
CA ARG A 19 4.39 10.60 -10.86
C ARG A 19 4.65 11.23 -12.24
N GLY A 20 3.57 11.66 -12.90
CA GLY A 20 3.62 12.32 -14.21
C GLY A 20 3.60 11.38 -15.41
N GLU A 21 3.70 10.06 -15.20
CA GLU A 21 3.50 9.10 -16.30
C GLU A 21 2.02 9.07 -16.72
N PRO A 22 1.74 8.91 -18.04
CA PRO A 22 0.39 8.63 -18.51
C PRO A 22 -0.20 7.37 -17.87
N LEU A 23 -1.50 7.40 -17.59
CA LEU A 23 -2.26 6.28 -17.03
C LEU A 23 -2.58 5.22 -18.10
N GLU A 24 -1.55 4.71 -18.75
CA GLU A 24 -1.63 3.73 -19.84
C GLU A 24 -1.19 2.34 -19.39
N ALA A 25 -1.91 1.31 -19.85
CA ALA A 25 -1.66 -0.07 -19.48
C ALA A 25 -0.22 -0.53 -19.79
N GLU A 26 0.35 -0.14 -20.93
CA GLU A 26 1.70 -0.54 -21.32
C GLU A 26 2.79 0.09 -20.45
N ILE A 27 2.57 1.31 -19.96
CA ILE A 27 3.49 1.96 -19.01
C ILE A 27 3.42 1.24 -17.66
N GLN A 28 2.19 0.95 -17.20
CA GLN A 28 1.99 0.21 -15.97
C GLN A 28 2.62 -1.19 -16.02
N ARG A 29 2.48 -1.91 -17.13
CA ARG A 29 3.11 -3.22 -17.35
C ARG A 29 4.63 -3.15 -17.23
N LYS A 30 5.27 -2.16 -17.88
CA LYS A 30 6.73 -1.98 -17.79
C LYS A 30 7.22 -1.76 -16.35
N ASN A 31 6.51 -0.95 -15.57
CA ASN A 31 6.85 -0.71 -14.16
C ASN A 31 6.64 -1.98 -13.31
N ILE A 32 5.52 -2.68 -13.54
CA ILE A 32 5.23 -3.96 -12.89
C ILE A 32 6.30 -5.02 -13.20
N ASP A 33 6.80 -5.10 -14.44
CA ASP A 33 7.86 -6.03 -14.82
C ASP A 33 9.16 -5.78 -14.05
N LEU A 34 9.48 -4.51 -13.76
CA LEU A 34 10.61 -4.16 -12.90
C LEU A 34 10.37 -4.61 -11.45
N ALA A 35 9.19 -4.35 -10.91
CA ALA A 35 8.83 -4.78 -9.56
C ALA A 35 8.84 -6.31 -9.41
N ALA A 36 8.34 -7.03 -10.42
CA ALA A 36 8.29 -8.48 -10.43
C ALA A 36 9.68 -9.12 -10.32
N LYS A 37 10.72 -8.50 -10.92
CA LYS A 37 12.11 -8.98 -10.81
C LYS A 37 12.63 -8.92 -9.37
N THR A 38 12.47 -7.78 -8.69
CA THR A 38 12.89 -7.65 -7.28
C THR A 38 12.12 -8.63 -6.39
N ILE A 39 10.79 -8.71 -6.58
CA ILE A 39 9.95 -9.60 -5.77
C ILE A 39 10.35 -11.06 -5.99
N ALA A 40 10.64 -11.46 -7.24
CA ALA A 40 11.12 -12.81 -7.55
C ALA A 40 12.43 -13.15 -6.82
N GLN A 41 13.37 -12.20 -6.71
CA GLN A 41 14.60 -12.39 -5.92
C GLN A 41 14.28 -12.62 -4.44
N LEU A 42 13.37 -11.85 -3.86
CA LEU A 42 12.96 -12.00 -2.45
C LEU A 42 12.35 -13.40 -2.17
N THR A 43 11.66 -14.01 -3.14
CA THR A 43 11.09 -15.37 -2.94
C THR A 43 12.13 -16.48 -2.74
N GLN A 44 13.40 -16.21 -3.04
CA GLN A 44 14.49 -17.16 -2.79
C GLN A 44 14.67 -17.42 -1.30
N HIS A 45 14.44 -16.41 -0.46
CA HIS A 45 14.62 -16.48 1.00
C HIS A 45 13.31 -16.38 1.79
N TRP A 46 12.24 -15.86 1.19
CA TRP A 46 10.99 -15.57 1.88
C TRP A 46 9.78 -16.24 1.23
N ARG A 47 8.77 -16.60 2.03
CA ARG A 47 7.38 -16.75 1.56
C ARG A 47 6.81 -15.34 1.44
N VAL A 48 6.36 -14.96 0.25
CA VAL A 48 5.98 -13.58 -0.05
C VAL A 48 4.47 -13.42 -0.11
N VAL A 49 3.98 -12.43 0.64
CA VAL A 49 2.63 -11.88 0.52
C VAL A 49 2.74 -10.46 0.00
N LEU A 50 2.02 -10.15 -1.06
CA LEU A 50 2.14 -8.89 -1.79
C LEU A 50 0.86 -8.06 -1.67
N VAL A 51 1.01 -6.88 -1.07
CA VAL A 51 0.03 -5.81 -1.03
C VAL A 51 0.47 -4.71 -1.99
N HIS A 52 -0.47 -4.03 -2.64
CA HIS A 52 -0.15 -2.93 -3.54
C HIS A 52 -1.09 -1.73 -3.37
N GLY A 53 -0.65 -0.56 -3.78
CA GLY A 53 -1.51 0.63 -3.86
C GLY A 53 -2.39 0.62 -5.11
N ASN A 54 -3.38 1.50 -5.16
CA ASN A 54 -4.26 1.65 -6.34
C ASN A 54 -4.61 3.11 -6.67
N GLY A 55 -4.02 4.10 -5.99
CA GLY A 55 -4.48 5.51 -6.04
C GLY A 55 -4.64 6.09 -7.45
N PRO A 56 -3.66 5.94 -8.36
CA PRO A 56 -3.81 6.34 -9.75
C PRO A 56 -4.90 5.54 -10.50
N GLN A 57 -4.97 4.23 -10.29
CA GLN A 57 -5.85 3.30 -11.01
C GLN A 57 -7.32 3.47 -10.60
N VAL A 58 -7.61 3.52 -9.30
CA VAL A 58 -8.98 3.75 -8.80
C VAL A 58 -9.48 5.14 -9.19
N GLY A 59 -8.57 6.12 -9.30
CA GLY A 59 -8.89 7.43 -9.81
C GLY A 59 -9.20 7.45 -11.32
N LEU A 60 -8.45 6.70 -12.13
CA LEU A 60 -8.79 6.50 -13.55
C LEU A 60 -10.15 5.83 -13.71
N LEU A 61 -10.41 4.76 -12.95
CA LEU A 61 -11.70 4.07 -12.94
C LEU A 61 -12.84 5.02 -12.55
N ALA A 62 -12.63 5.87 -11.54
CA ALA A 62 -13.63 6.88 -11.16
C ALA A 62 -13.93 7.90 -12.28
N LEU A 63 -12.93 8.25 -13.09
CA LEU A 63 -13.12 9.11 -14.26
C LEU A 63 -13.86 8.42 -15.39
N GLN A 64 -13.51 7.17 -15.70
CA GLN A 64 -14.18 6.36 -16.71
C GLN A 64 -15.64 6.10 -16.31
N ASN A 65 -15.88 5.71 -15.07
CA ASN A 65 -17.19 5.54 -14.46
C ASN A 65 -18.03 6.83 -14.53
N SER A 66 -17.41 7.99 -14.32
CA SER A 66 -18.08 9.29 -14.44
C SER A 66 -18.37 9.71 -15.89
N ALA A 67 -17.61 9.23 -16.86
CA ALA A 67 -17.75 9.64 -18.27
C ALA A 67 -18.97 8.98 -18.93
N TYR A 68 -19.45 7.86 -18.38
CA TYR A 68 -20.63 7.16 -18.88
C TYR A 68 -21.90 7.63 -18.16
N ALA A 69 -22.56 8.65 -18.72
CA ALA A 69 -23.66 9.36 -18.07
C ALA A 69 -25.04 8.65 -18.13
N HIS A 70 -25.15 7.49 -18.78
CA HIS A 70 -26.44 6.80 -18.96
C HIS A 70 -26.90 5.99 -17.75
N VAL A 71 -26.03 5.76 -16.76
CA VAL A 71 -26.36 5.07 -15.51
C VAL A 71 -25.72 5.79 -14.32
N ALA A 72 -26.21 5.48 -13.12
CA ALA A 72 -25.58 5.95 -11.90
C ALA A 72 -24.13 5.39 -11.81
N PRO A 73 -23.13 6.22 -11.49
CA PRO A 73 -21.77 5.76 -11.30
C PRO A 73 -21.68 4.70 -10.18
N TYR A 74 -20.87 3.66 -10.36
CA TYR A 74 -20.58 2.73 -9.29
C TYR A 74 -19.86 3.42 -8.11
N PRO A 75 -20.15 3.01 -6.86
CA PRO A 75 -19.53 3.56 -5.67
C PRO A 75 -18.05 3.18 -5.59
N LEU A 76 -17.27 3.99 -4.85
CA LEU A 76 -15.82 3.91 -4.81
C LEU A 76 -15.27 2.57 -4.31
N ASP A 77 -15.99 1.88 -3.42
CA ASP A 77 -15.62 0.55 -2.93
C ASP A 77 -15.63 -0.50 -4.04
N ILE A 78 -16.63 -0.45 -4.94
CA ILE A 78 -16.71 -1.32 -6.13
C ILE A 78 -15.56 -1.00 -7.09
N LEU A 79 -15.27 0.28 -7.34
CA LEU A 79 -14.10 0.66 -8.14
C LEU A 79 -12.78 0.22 -7.47
N GLY A 80 -12.75 0.20 -6.14
CA GLY A 80 -11.68 -0.39 -5.34
C GLY A 80 -11.49 -1.86 -5.67
N ALA A 81 -12.57 -2.66 -5.66
CA ALA A 81 -12.57 -4.07 -6.07
C ALA A 81 -12.06 -4.26 -7.51
N GLU A 82 -12.57 -3.48 -8.47
CA GLU A 82 -12.11 -3.52 -9.87
C GLU A 82 -10.60 -3.26 -9.98
N SER A 83 -10.08 -2.29 -9.22
CA SER A 83 -8.65 -1.97 -9.22
C SER A 83 -7.78 -3.10 -8.66
N GLN A 84 -8.29 -3.93 -7.74
CA GLN A 84 -7.58 -5.12 -7.27
C GLN A 84 -7.44 -6.14 -8.39
N GLY A 85 -8.52 -6.39 -9.13
CA GLY A 85 -8.50 -7.28 -10.29
C GLY A 85 -7.55 -6.79 -11.38
N MET A 86 -7.63 -5.49 -11.72
CA MET A 86 -6.78 -4.86 -12.73
C MET A 86 -5.29 -5.00 -12.43
N ILE A 87 -4.87 -4.60 -11.22
CA ILE A 87 -3.45 -4.58 -10.84
C ILE A 87 -2.97 -5.99 -10.51
N GLY A 88 -3.78 -6.76 -9.80
CA GLY A 88 -3.49 -8.14 -9.43
C GLY A 88 -3.27 -9.03 -10.66
N TYR A 89 -4.08 -8.87 -11.70
CA TYR A 89 -3.89 -9.54 -12.98
C TYR A 89 -2.51 -9.24 -13.60
N MET A 90 -2.13 -7.96 -13.69
CA MET A 90 -0.85 -7.57 -14.28
C MET A 90 0.34 -8.08 -13.44
N LEU A 91 0.28 -7.95 -12.11
CA LEU A 91 1.29 -8.48 -11.19
C LEU A 91 1.41 -10.00 -11.28
N GLN A 92 0.29 -10.71 -11.29
CA GLN A 92 0.26 -12.18 -11.40
C GLN A 92 0.92 -12.63 -12.70
N GLN A 93 0.59 -11.99 -13.82
CA GLN A 93 1.18 -12.32 -15.12
C GLN A 93 2.70 -12.09 -15.11
N ALA A 94 3.15 -10.93 -14.65
CA ALA A 94 4.57 -10.58 -14.61
C ALA A 94 5.36 -11.51 -13.68
N LEU A 95 4.84 -11.80 -12.48
CA LEU A 95 5.48 -12.70 -11.54
C LEU A 95 5.49 -14.15 -12.01
N LYS A 96 4.42 -14.64 -12.66
CA LYS A 96 4.38 -16.02 -13.20
C LYS A 96 5.37 -16.20 -14.35
N ASN A 97 5.63 -15.14 -15.12
CA ASN A 97 6.71 -15.13 -16.13
C ASN A 97 8.11 -15.22 -15.50
N GLN A 98 8.33 -14.59 -14.34
CA GLN A 98 9.60 -14.69 -13.61
C GLN A 98 9.73 -16.02 -12.83
N LEU A 99 8.63 -16.58 -12.36
CA LEU A 99 8.56 -17.73 -11.46
C LEU A 99 7.58 -18.79 -12.01
N PRO A 100 7.87 -19.44 -13.15
CA PRO A 100 6.91 -20.32 -13.83
C PRO A 100 6.45 -21.51 -12.98
N GLN A 101 7.31 -22.01 -12.10
CA GLN A 101 7.03 -23.15 -11.20
C GLN A 101 6.35 -22.76 -9.90
N ARG A 102 6.22 -21.45 -9.60
CA ARG A 102 5.58 -20.95 -8.38
C ARG A 102 4.09 -20.73 -8.63
N GLU A 103 3.25 -21.16 -7.70
CA GLU A 103 1.84 -20.80 -7.73
C GLU A 103 1.64 -19.36 -7.23
N ILE A 104 0.84 -18.61 -7.98
CA ILE A 104 0.60 -17.18 -7.73
C ILE A 104 -0.89 -16.94 -7.72
N SER A 105 -1.40 -16.52 -6.57
CA SER A 105 -2.82 -16.32 -6.34
C SER A 105 -3.12 -14.86 -6.12
N VAL A 106 -4.08 -14.32 -6.87
CA VAL A 106 -4.66 -13.00 -6.62
C VAL A 106 -5.96 -13.22 -5.86
N LEU A 107 -6.06 -12.63 -4.67
CA LEU A 107 -7.23 -12.73 -3.83
C LEU A 107 -7.89 -11.35 -3.69
N LEU A 108 -9.10 -11.22 -4.22
CA LEU A 108 -9.94 -10.07 -3.92
C LEU A 108 -10.18 -10.03 -2.41
N THR A 109 -9.83 -8.91 -1.79
CA THR A 109 -9.80 -8.81 -0.32
C THR A 109 -10.67 -7.67 0.17
N GLN A 110 -11.49 -7.95 1.17
CA GLN A 110 -12.29 -7.01 1.94
C GLN A 110 -11.59 -6.71 3.27
N VAL A 111 -11.73 -5.47 3.73
CA VAL A 111 -11.14 -4.99 4.97
C VAL A 111 -12.19 -4.24 5.77
N GLU A 112 -12.47 -4.76 6.95
CA GLU A 112 -13.40 -4.15 7.88
C GLU A 112 -12.84 -2.83 8.42
N VAL A 113 -13.70 -1.80 8.46
CA VAL A 113 -13.41 -0.47 9.01
C VAL A 113 -14.52 -0.05 9.99
N ASP A 114 -14.28 0.99 10.79
CA ASP A 114 -15.33 1.58 11.63
C ASP A 114 -16.19 2.55 10.80
N ALA A 115 -17.50 2.36 10.79
CA ALA A 115 -18.43 3.27 10.12
C ALA A 115 -18.39 4.71 10.68
N ASN A 116 -17.94 4.87 11.93
CA ASN A 116 -17.81 6.15 12.61
C ASN A 116 -16.37 6.70 12.62
N ASP A 117 -15.47 6.14 11.80
CA ASP A 117 -14.09 6.61 11.72
C ASP A 117 -14.07 8.12 11.36
N PRO A 118 -13.31 8.97 12.11
CA PRO A 118 -13.23 10.40 11.83
C PRO A 118 -12.80 10.73 10.38
N ALA A 119 -12.10 9.82 9.69
CA ALA A 119 -11.70 9.99 8.30
C ALA A 119 -12.87 10.19 7.32
N PHE A 120 -14.08 9.71 7.66
CA PHE A 120 -15.28 9.97 6.85
C PHE A 120 -15.70 11.44 6.88
N SER A 121 -15.48 12.12 8.01
CA SER A 121 -15.77 13.55 8.16
C SER A 121 -14.65 14.47 7.63
N ASN A 122 -13.42 13.97 7.54
CA ASN A 122 -12.25 14.72 7.07
C ASN A 122 -11.42 13.88 6.09
N PRO A 123 -11.81 13.80 4.81
CA PRO A 123 -11.10 13.00 3.81
C PRO A 123 -9.70 13.57 3.55
N THR A 124 -8.69 12.70 3.55
CA THR A 124 -7.27 13.07 3.38
C THR A 124 -6.57 12.28 2.29
N LYS A 125 -7.14 11.15 1.84
CA LYS A 125 -6.47 10.26 0.90
C LYS A 125 -6.68 10.72 -0.52
N TYR A 126 -5.59 11.12 -1.15
CA TYR A 126 -5.63 11.62 -2.50
C TYR A 126 -5.76 10.49 -3.55
N ILE A 127 -6.65 10.64 -4.53
CA ILE A 127 -6.87 9.70 -5.64
C ILE A 127 -6.94 10.40 -7.00
N GLY A 128 -6.63 9.68 -8.08
CA GLY A 128 -6.76 10.19 -9.44
C GLY A 128 -5.77 11.27 -9.86
N PRO A 129 -6.02 11.95 -10.99
CA PRO A 129 -5.11 12.94 -11.55
C PRO A 129 -5.20 14.27 -10.82
N ILE A 130 -4.31 15.19 -11.20
CA ILE A 130 -4.31 16.58 -10.74
C ILE A 130 -5.31 17.45 -11.51
N TYR A 131 -5.81 18.49 -10.85
CA TYR A 131 -6.77 19.46 -11.36
C TYR A 131 -6.29 20.89 -11.10
N ASP A 132 -6.72 21.81 -11.95
CA ASP A 132 -6.64 23.24 -11.67
C ASP A 132 -7.82 23.71 -10.79
N HIS A 133 -7.71 24.92 -10.23
CA HIS A 133 -8.72 25.46 -9.32
C HIS A 133 -10.11 25.59 -9.97
N ALA A 134 -10.19 25.97 -11.25
CA ALA A 134 -11.48 26.14 -11.94
C ALA A 134 -12.19 24.79 -12.12
N GLN A 135 -11.45 23.75 -12.50
CA GLN A 135 -11.96 22.38 -12.62
C GLN A 135 -12.49 21.85 -11.28
N THR A 136 -11.83 22.16 -10.15
CA THR A 136 -12.30 21.71 -8.83
C THR A 136 -13.66 22.29 -8.47
N GLN A 137 -13.92 23.56 -8.79
CA GLN A 137 -15.20 24.22 -8.48
C GLN A 137 -16.36 23.57 -9.25
N VAL A 138 -16.15 23.26 -10.53
CA VAL A 138 -17.14 22.56 -11.36
C VAL A 138 -17.43 21.17 -10.81
N LEU A 139 -16.39 20.37 -10.57
CA LEU A 139 -16.54 18.98 -10.09
C LEU A 139 -17.11 18.91 -8.66
N GLN A 140 -16.82 19.89 -7.82
CA GLN A 140 -17.43 19.98 -6.49
C GLN A 140 -18.93 20.28 -6.59
N ALA A 141 -19.35 21.20 -7.48
CA ALA A 141 -20.76 21.53 -7.67
C ALA A 141 -21.55 20.39 -8.34
N GLU A 142 -20.98 19.73 -9.34
CA GLU A 142 -21.65 18.67 -10.09
C GLU A 142 -21.68 17.33 -9.35
N LYS A 143 -20.62 17.01 -8.60
CA LYS A 143 -20.40 15.65 -8.06
C LYS A 143 -20.19 15.60 -6.55
N GLY A 144 -20.14 16.74 -5.87
CA GLY A 144 -19.86 16.80 -4.43
C GLY A 144 -18.44 16.34 -4.05
N TRP A 145 -17.51 16.30 -5.01
CA TRP A 145 -16.14 15.85 -4.73
C TRP A 145 -15.40 16.84 -3.85
N VAL A 146 -14.60 16.31 -2.92
CA VAL A 146 -13.73 17.11 -2.05
C VAL A 146 -12.32 17.12 -2.63
N PHE A 147 -11.69 18.29 -2.67
CA PHE A 147 -10.32 18.48 -3.16
C PHE A 147 -9.45 19.10 -2.08
N LYS A 148 -8.16 18.74 -2.09
CA LYS A 148 -7.11 19.39 -1.29
C LYS A 148 -5.92 19.75 -2.18
N ALA A 149 -5.12 20.71 -1.76
CA ALA A 149 -3.93 21.14 -2.49
C ALA A 149 -2.85 20.04 -2.49
N ASP A 150 -2.27 19.77 -3.65
CA ASP A 150 -1.13 18.87 -3.88
C ASP A 150 -0.07 19.68 -4.64
N GLY A 151 0.77 20.40 -3.89
CA GLY A 151 1.67 21.41 -4.44
C GLY A 151 0.92 22.62 -5.01
N HIS A 152 1.16 22.93 -6.29
CA HIS A 152 0.47 24.02 -7.01
C HIS A 152 -0.84 23.59 -7.68
N SER A 153 -1.20 22.32 -7.57
CA SER A 153 -2.39 21.74 -8.16
C SER A 153 -3.34 21.22 -7.07
N PHE A 154 -4.49 20.71 -7.48
CA PHE A 154 -5.46 20.10 -6.57
C PHE A 154 -5.67 18.65 -6.92
N ARG A 155 -5.98 17.81 -5.92
CA ARG A 155 -6.30 16.39 -6.14
C ARG A 155 -7.51 16.00 -5.32
N ARG A 156 -8.36 15.13 -5.88
CA ARG A 156 -9.55 14.61 -5.18
C ARG A 156 -9.09 13.86 -3.93
N VAL A 157 -9.73 14.12 -2.81
CA VAL A 157 -9.53 13.38 -1.55
C VAL A 157 -10.76 12.57 -1.19
N VAL A 158 -10.52 11.40 -0.59
CA VAL A 158 -11.55 10.47 -0.11
C VAL A 158 -11.23 10.04 1.32
N PRO A 159 -12.21 9.48 2.06
CA PRO A 159 -11.97 8.90 3.36
C PRO A 159 -10.91 7.81 3.31
N SER A 160 -10.07 7.74 4.34
CA SER A 160 -9.08 6.66 4.54
C SER A 160 -9.11 6.22 6.00
N PRO A 161 -10.14 5.44 6.38
CA PRO A 161 -10.32 4.95 7.74
C PRO A 161 -9.23 3.95 8.12
N GLN A 162 -9.08 3.72 9.42
CA GLN A 162 -8.17 2.73 9.95
C GLN A 162 -8.67 1.31 9.66
N PRO A 163 -7.82 0.41 9.12
CA PRO A 163 -8.21 -0.97 8.90
C PRO A 163 -8.31 -1.72 10.25
N LYS A 164 -9.38 -2.48 10.43
CA LYS A 164 -9.64 -3.25 11.67
C LYS A 164 -9.38 -4.74 11.49
N ARG A 165 -9.86 -5.34 10.39
CA ARG A 165 -9.76 -6.78 10.14
C ARG A 165 -9.70 -7.08 8.65
N ILE A 166 -8.79 -7.98 8.26
CA ILE A 166 -8.78 -8.55 6.91
C ILE A 166 -9.76 -9.72 6.89
N VAL A 167 -10.81 -9.64 6.08
CA VAL A 167 -11.90 -10.64 6.09
C VAL A 167 -11.39 -11.98 5.56
N GLU A 168 -10.63 -11.98 4.46
CA GLU A 168 -10.12 -13.19 3.82
C GLU A 168 -8.77 -13.70 4.40
N ARG A 169 -8.40 -13.28 5.62
CA ARG A 169 -7.12 -13.68 6.24
C ARG A 169 -6.89 -15.19 6.26
N ASP A 170 -7.90 -15.97 6.61
CA ASP A 170 -7.76 -17.42 6.77
C ASP A 170 -7.48 -18.11 5.41
N ALA A 171 -8.03 -17.57 4.32
CA ALA A 171 -7.72 -18.01 2.96
C ALA A 171 -6.27 -17.64 2.57
N ILE A 172 -5.82 -16.43 2.92
CA ILE A 172 -4.42 -16.00 2.72
C ILE A 172 -3.46 -16.94 3.45
N GLN A 173 -3.71 -17.25 4.72
CA GLN A 173 -2.90 -18.17 5.52
C GLN A 173 -2.83 -19.57 4.91
N THR A 174 -3.97 -20.08 4.41
CA THR A 174 -4.03 -21.38 3.73
C THR A 174 -3.13 -21.40 2.49
N LEU A 175 -3.22 -20.37 1.65
CA LEU A 175 -2.41 -20.28 0.42
C LEU A 175 -0.90 -20.19 0.73
N ILE A 176 -0.51 -19.38 1.72
CA ILE A 176 0.90 -19.25 2.13
C ILE A 176 1.44 -20.58 2.68
N ALA A 177 0.63 -21.33 3.45
CA ALA A 177 1.00 -22.65 3.95
C ALA A 177 1.28 -23.66 2.82
N HIS A 178 0.68 -23.44 1.64
CA HIS A 178 0.93 -24.20 0.42
C HIS A 178 1.99 -23.55 -0.51
N ASP A 179 2.81 -22.63 0.00
CA ASP A 179 3.93 -21.98 -0.69
C ASP A 179 3.53 -21.11 -1.90
N HIS A 180 2.27 -20.67 -1.97
CA HIS A 180 1.83 -19.68 -2.95
C HIS A 180 2.48 -18.32 -2.66
N LEU A 181 2.80 -17.58 -3.73
CA LEU A 181 2.94 -16.13 -3.64
C LEU A 181 1.53 -15.53 -3.70
N VAL A 182 1.09 -14.90 -2.62
CA VAL A 182 -0.27 -14.37 -2.50
C VAL A 182 -0.28 -12.86 -2.74
N ILE A 183 -1.00 -12.41 -3.76
CA ILE A 183 -1.30 -11.00 -4.03
C ILE A 183 -2.67 -10.71 -3.45
N CYS A 184 -2.77 -9.80 -2.50
CA CYS A 184 -4.01 -9.50 -1.77
C CYS A 184 -4.05 -8.04 -1.32
N ASN A 185 -5.15 -7.64 -0.68
CA ASN A 185 -5.33 -6.29 -0.13
C ASN A 185 -5.02 -5.18 -1.16
N GLY A 186 -5.36 -5.39 -2.43
CA GLY A 186 -5.09 -4.41 -3.47
C GLY A 186 -5.74 -3.07 -3.13
N GLY A 187 -4.97 -1.99 -3.19
CA GLY A 187 -5.44 -0.67 -2.77
C GLY A 187 -5.67 -0.49 -1.27
N GLY A 188 -5.17 -1.42 -0.43
CA GLY A 188 -5.51 -1.50 0.99
C GLY A 188 -6.72 -2.37 1.31
N GLY A 189 -7.34 -3.00 0.28
CA GLY A 189 -8.54 -3.81 0.43
C GLY A 189 -9.85 -3.04 0.19
N VAL A 190 -10.93 -3.75 -0.12
CA VAL A 190 -12.26 -3.16 -0.28
C VAL A 190 -12.81 -2.84 1.11
N PRO A 191 -13.05 -1.56 1.45
CA PRO A 191 -13.59 -1.18 2.75
C PRO A 191 -15.01 -1.70 2.94
N VAL A 192 -15.24 -2.43 4.04
CA VAL A 192 -16.55 -2.93 4.44
C VAL A 192 -16.85 -2.62 5.90
N VAL A 193 -18.13 -2.57 6.25
CA VAL A 193 -18.61 -2.51 7.63
C VAL A 193 -19.42 -3.78 7.93
N GLU A 194 -19.17 -4.40 9.08
CA GLU A 194 -19.97 -5.54 9.56
C GLU A 194 -21.24 -5.01 10.24
N LYS A 195 -22.39 -5.47 9.76
CA LYS A 195 -23.73 -5.22 10.33
C LYS A 195 -24.37 -6.56 10.70
N ALA A 196 -25.54 -6.49 11.37
CA ALA A 196 -26.27 -7.69 11.79
C ALA A 196 -26.65 -8.64 10.63
N ASP A 197 -26.80 -8.12 9.41
CA ASP A 197 -27.16 -8.84 8.19
C ASP A 197 -25.97 -9.19 7.28
N GLY A 198 -24.73 -8.85 7.69
CA GLY A 198 -23.51 -9.18 6.96
C GLY A 198 -22.61 -7.98 6.68
N TYR A 199 -21.71 -8.13 5.71
CA TYR A 199 -20.79 -7.07 5.29
C TYR A 199 -21.39 -6.17 4.22
N HIS A 200 -21.20 -4.86 4.39
CA HIS A 200 -21.64 -3.85 3.44
C HIS A 200 -20.46 -2.98 3.04
N GLY A 201 -20.32 -2.72 1.73
CA GLY A 201 -19.33 -1.80 1.21
C GLY A 201 -19.55 -0.36 1.71
N ILE A 202 -18.45 0.38 1.86
CA ILE A 202 -18.49 1.80 2.24
C ILE A 202 -17.46 2.58 1.44
N GLU A 203 -17.83 3.73 0.89
CA GLU A 203 -16.93 4.48 0.00
C GLU A 203 -15.72 5.07 0.74
N ALA A 204 -14.56 4.42 0.60
CA ALA A 204 -13.28 4.86 1.14
C ALA A 204 -12.12 4.24 0.35
N VAL A 205 -10.90 4.71 0.61
CA VAL A 205 -9.67 4.04 0.18
C VAL A 205 -8.76 3.89 1.38
N ILE A 206 -8.57 2.66 1.83
CA ILE A 206 -7.73 2.34 2.99
C ILE A 206 -6.27 2.58 2.64
N ASP A 207 -5.49 3.05 3.62
CA ASP A 207 -4.05 3.16 3.40
C ASP A 207 -3.41 1.77 3.30
N LYS A 208 -2.82 1.47 2.14
CA LYS A 208 -2.17 0.19 1.86
C LYS A 208 -1.06 -0.17 2.86
N ASP A 209 -0.34 0.82 3.39
CA ASP A 209 0.82 0.58 4.26
C ASP A 209 0.30 0.16 5.65
N LEU A 210 -0.76 0.82 6.14
CA LEU A 210 -1.51 0.40 7.33
C LEU A 210 -2.17 -0.98 7.14
N SER A 211 -2.78 -1.22 5.98
CA SER A 211 -3.37 -2.53 5.67
C SER A 211 -2.33 -3.64 5.60
N ALA A 212 -1.14 -3.38 5.03
CA ALA A 212 -0.07 -4.35 4.95
C ALA A 212 0.50 -4.66 6.34
N ALA A 213 0.67 -3.65 7.20
CA ALA A 213 1.08 -3.86 8.59
C ALA A 213 0.03 -4.66 9.37
N LEU A 214 -1.27 -4.34 9.21
CA LEU A 214 -2.35 -5.13 9.83
C LEU A 214 -2.31 -6.59 9.36
N LEU A 215 -2.19 -6.82 8.05
CA LEU A 215 -2.09 -8.16 7.48
C LEU A 215 -0.89 -8.91 8.07
N ALA A 216 0.31 -8.29 8.04
CA ALA A 216 1.54 -8.85 8.58
C ALA A 216 1.38 -9.26 10.05
N SER A 217 0.75 -8.40 10.87
CA SER A 217 0.47 -8.73 12.26
C SER A 217 -0.53 -9.87 12.42
N GLN A 218 -1.61 -9.88 11.64
CA GLN A 218 -2.64 -10.91 11.76
C GLN A 218 -2.19 -12.29 11.26
N ILE A 219 -1.22 -12.36 10.35
CA ILE A 219 -0.64 -13.62 9.88
C ILE A 219 0.66 -13.99 10.59
N HIS A 220 1.09 -13.20 11.59
CA HIS A 220 2.37 -13.37 12.30
C HIS A 220 3.57 -13.46 11.35
N ALA A 221 3.65 -12.54 10.39
CA ALA A 221 4.78 -12.46 9.47
C ALA A 221 6.08 -12.12 10.22
N ASP A 222 7.19 -12.64 9.71
CA ASP A 222 8.53 -12.40 10.26
C ASP A 222 9.08 -11.03 9.84
N ALA A 223 8.63 -10.53 8.69
CA ALA A 223 9.05 -9.24 8.16
C ALA A 223 7.94 -8.48 7.41
N LEU A 224 8.04 -7.15 7.46
CA LEU A 224 7.24 -6.21 6.66
C LEU A 224 8.18 -5.33 5.83
N LEU A 225 7.94 -5.18 4.53
CA LEU A 225 8.74 -4.33 3.66
C LEU A 225 7.84 -3.34 2.91
N ILE A 226 7.99 -2.04 3.19
CA ILE A 226 7.29 -0.97 2.48
C ILE A 226 8.22 -0.39 1.42
N LEU A 227 7.85 -0.61 0.15
CA LEU A 227 8.60 -0.13 -1.01
C LEU A 227 7.99 1.18 -1.52
N THR A 228 8.78 2.24 -1.55
CA THR A 228 8.35 3.62 -1.82
C THR A 228 9.38 4.36 -2.69
N ASP A 229 9.12 5.63 -3.00
CA ASP A 229 10.00 6.44 -3.86
C ASP A 229 11.25 6.95 -3.15
N ALA A 230 11.13 7.13 -1.83
CA ALA A 230 12.26 7.47 -1.00
C ALA A 230 13.11 6.22 -0.81
N ASP A 231 14.42 6.38 -0.94
CA ASP A 231 15.42 5.36 -0.69
C ASP A 231 15.52 5.00 0.80
N ALA A 232 15.26 5.96 1.70
CA ALA A 232 15.20 5.77 3.15
C ALA A 232 14.16 6.68 3.83
N VAL A 233 13.93 6.47 5.12
CA VAL A 233 13.31 7.44 6.01
C VAL A 233 14.35 8.50 6.37
N TYR A 234 13.98 9.77 6.28
CA TYR A 234 14.86 10.90 6.58
C TYR A 234 14.38 11.71 7.76
N LEU A 235 15.33 12.20 8.55
CA LEU A 235 15.14 13.34 9.43
C LEU A 235 15.41 14.63 8.68
N ASP A 236 14.75 15.71 9.09
CA ASP A 236 14.91 17.04 8.48
C ASP A 236 14.70 17.05 6.96
N TRP A 237 13.72 16.28 6.48
CA TRP A 237 13.39 16.18 5.06
C TRP A 237 13.25 17.56 4.39
N GLY A 238 13.95 17.74 3.27
CA GLY A 238 13.98 18.97 2.50
C GLY A 238 14.88 20.08 3.05
N LYS A 239 15.57 19.86 4.17
CA LYS A 239 16.50 20.84 4.77
C LYS A 239 17.97 20.48 4.48
N PRO A 240 18.91 21.44 4.59
CA PRO A 240 20.35 21.15 4.50
C PRO A 240 20.86 20.14 5.55
N THR A 241 20.16 19.97 6.66
CA THR A 241 20.48 19.01 7.73
C THR A 241 19.87 17.62 7.50
N GLN A 242 19.23 17.40 6.34
CA GLN A 242 18.59 16.14 6.01
C GLN A 242 19.57 14.96 6.15
N ARG A 243 19.17 13.92 6.88
CA ARG A 243 19.98 12.70 7.05
C ARG A 243 19.11 11.44 7.06
N PRO A 244 19.57 10.34 6.44
CA PRO A 244 18.81 9.10 6.43
C PRO A 244 18.89 8.40 7.79
N LEU A 245 17.82 7.67 8.14
CA LEU A 245 17.81 6.69 9.20
C LEU A 245 18.17 5.33 8.61
N ALA A 246 19.33 4.79 8.95
CA ALA A 246 19.73 3.46 8.48
C ALA A 246 19.05 2.35 9.30
N GLN A 247 19.24 2.37 10.61
CA GLN A 247 18.61 1.42 11.53
C GLN A 247 18.05 2.16 12.75
N VAL A 248 16.85 1.80 13.19
CA VAL A 248 16.13 2.52 14.25
C VAL A 248 15.16 1.61 14.99
N THR A 249 14.88 1.91 16.26
CA THR A 249 13.87 1.16 17.03
C THR A 249 12.50 1.86 16.95
N PRO A 250 11.39 1.12 17.18
CA PRO A 250 10.06 1.74 17.28
C PRO A 250 9.98 2.85 18.33
N GLU A 251 10.67 2.72 19.45
CA GLU A 251 10.68 3.70 20.54
C GLU A 251 11.28 5.03 20.07
N LEU A 252 12.43 4.99 19.41
CA LEU A 252 13.07 6.18 18.84
C LEU A 252 12.20 6.84 17.76
N LEU A 253 11.52 6.05 16.93
CA LEU A 253 10.62 6.59 15.91
C LEU A 253 9.42 7.35 16.51
N ASN A 254 8.93 6.94 17.69
CA ASN A 254 7.81 7.61 18.36
C ASN A 254 8.20 9.00 18.91
N GLU A 255 9.49 9.26 19.12
CA GLU A 255 10.01 10.56 19.56
C GLU A 255 10.23 11.53 18.39
N MET A 256 10.08 11.05 17.14
CA MET A 256 10.33 11.80 15.92
C MET A 256 9.04 12.25 15.25
N GLN A 257 9.10 13.33 14.47
CA GLN A 257 7.98 13.83 13.67
C GLN A 257 8.22 13.61 12.18
N PHE A 258 7.20 13.09 11.51
CA PHE A 258 7.21 12.84 10.07
C PHE A 258 5.95 13.42 9.41
N ASP A 259 6.03 13.69 8.11
CA ASP A 259 4.91 14.24 7.34
C ASP A 259 3.70 13.29 7.34
N ALA A 260 2.55 13.79 7.79
CA ALA A 260 1.33 13.01 7.95
C ALA A 260 0.70 12.55 6.62
N GLY A 261 1.06 13.19 5.50
CA GLY A 261 0.56 12.84 4.16
C GLY A 261 1.38 11.78 3.43
N SER A 262 2.57 11.43 3.95
CA SER A 262 3.53 10.59 3.22
C SER A 262 4.27 9.59 4.12
N MET A 263 5.35 10.02 4.79
CA MET A 263 6.26 9.14 5.52
C MET A 263 5.71 8.72 6.89
N GLY A 264 4.95 9.60 7.56
CA GLY A 264 4.37 9.33 8.88
C GLY A 264 3.59 8.02 8.94
N PRO A 265 2.58 7.80 8.07
CA PRO A 265 1.82 6.55 8.06
C PRO A 265 2.69 5.30 7.88
N LYS A 266 3.77 5.35 7.08
CA LYS A 266 4.69 4.23 6.84
C LYS A 266 5.48 3.88 8.10
N VAL A 267 6.06 4.91 8.73
CA VAL A 267 6.82 4.77 9.96
C VAL A 267 5.94 4.21 11.07
N THR A 268 4.73 4.77 11.26
CA THR A 268 3.77 4.30 12.27
C THR A 268 3.36 2.84 12.01
N ALA A 269 3.10 2.47 10.75
CA ALA A 269 2.74 1.11 10.37
C ALA A 269 3.85 0.10 10.73
N CYS A 270 5.09 0.41 10.35
CA CYS A 270 6.25 -0.44 10.63
C CYS A 270 6.58 -0.52 12.13
N ALA A 271 6.58 0.61 12.84
CA ALA A 271 6.83 0.65 14.28
C ALA A 271 5.82 -0.22 15.04
N LYS A 272 4.52 -0.07 14.72
CA LYS A 272 3.45 -0.88 15.31
C LYS A 272 3.65 -2.37 15.04
N PHE A 273 3.96 -2.75 13.80
CA PHE A 273 4.22 -4.14 13.43
C PHE A 273 5.38 -4.72 14.25
N VAL A 274 6.52 -4.04 14.30
CA VAL A 274 7.73 -4.51 15.02
C VAL A 274 7.45 -4.64 16.51
N SER A 275 6.79 -3.66 17.13
CA SER A 275 6.44 -3.72 18.56
C SER A 275 5.48 -4.87 18.89
N GLN A 276 4.56 -5.22 17.98
CA GLN A 276 3.56 -6.26 18.22
C GLN A 276 4.04 -7.67 17.88
N CYS A 277 4.82 -7.82 16.80
CA CYS A 277 5.15 -9.12 16.21
C CYS A 277 6.59 -9.54 16.50
N ARG A 278 7.43 -8.63 17.00
CA ARG A 278 8.87 -8.84 17.25
C ARG A 278 9.67 -9.26 16.01
N GLY A 279 9.12 -9.02 14.81
CA GLY A 279 9.79 -9.15 13.52
C GLY A 279 10.62 -7.93 13.15
N ILE A 280 11.03 -7.84 11.88
CA ILE A 280 11.75 -6.68 11.32
C ILE A 280 10.89 -5.94 10.29
N ALA A 281 11.06 -4.62 10.17
CA ALA A 281 10.39 -3.85 9.12
C ALA A 281 11.36 -2.99 8.31
N GLY A 282 11.24 -3.03 6.99
CA GLY A 282 12.04 -2.24 6.06
C GLY A 282 11.23 -1.15 5.38
N ILE A 283 11.82 0.03 5.17
CA ILE A 283 11.28 1.09 4.32
C ILE A 283 12.38 1.57 3.37
N GLY A 284 12.09 1.62 2.07
CA GLY A 284 13.03 2.16 1.09
C GLY A 284 12.62 1.94 -0.36
N SER A 285 13.59 2.01 -1.27
CA SER A 285 13.35 1.89 -2.70
C SER A 285 13.06 0.45 -3.13
N LEU A 286 12.26 0.28 -4.19
CA LEU A 286 11.98 -1.03 -4.80
C LEU A 286 13.25 -1.75 -5.28
N ALA A 287 14.27 -1.02 -5.73
CA ALA A 287 15.49 -1.64 -6.26
C ALA A 287 16.36 -2.28 -5.17
N ASP A 288 16.21 -1.81 -3.92
CA ASP A 288 17.06 -2.17 -2.78
C ASP A 288 16.38 -3.15 -1.83
N GLY A 289 15.27 -3.79 -2.23
CA GLY A 289 14.44 -4.63 -1.36
C GLY A 289 15.24 -5.66 -0.53
N PRO A 290 16.10 -6.50 -1.15
CA PRO A 290 16.96 -7.43 -0.43
C PRO A 290 17.92 -6.73 0.54
N GLU A 291 18.58 -5.64 0.11
CA GLU A 291 19.56 -4.88 0.88
C GLU A 291 18.92 -4.15 2.07
N ILE A 292 17.66 -3.73 1.95
CA ILE A 292 16.89 -3.14 3.05
C ILE A 292 16.68 -4.15 4.17
N LEU A 293 16.30 -5.39 3.83
CA LEU A 293 16.10 -6.46 4.82
C LEU A 293 17.42 -6.93 5.45
N ALA A 294 18.54 -6.79 4.72
CA ALA A 294 19.88 -7.03 5.27
C ALA A 294 20.37 -5.90 6.20
N GLY A 295 19.76 -4.70 6.11
CA GLY A 295 20.18 -3.51 6.86
C GLY A 295 21.31 -2.72 6.23
N ASP A 296 21.60 -2.97 4.95
CA ASP A 296 22.68 -2.33 4.17
C ASP A 296 22.20 -1.08 3.43
N LYS A 297 20.90 -0.99 3.13
CA LYS A 297 20.25 0.16 2.48
C LYS A 297 18.91 0.50 3.13
N GLY A 298 18.38 1.67 2.79
CA GLY A 298 17.11 2.17 3.32
C GLY A 298 17.06 2.26 4.84
N THR A 299 15.88 2.07 5.40
CA THR A 299 15.64 2.10 6.84
C THR A 299 15.15 0.75 7.33
N LEU A 300 15.92 0.12 8.22
CA LEU A 300 15.55 -1.10 8.93
C LEU A 300 15.09 -0.78 10.36
N ILE A 301 13.89 -1.22 10.70
CA ILE A 301 13.25 -1.04 11.99
C ILE A 301 13.22 -2.38 12.71
N ARG A 302 13.79 -2.43 13.92
CA ARG A 302 13.86 -3.64 14.76
C ARG A 302 13.98 -3.26 16.24
N LEU A 303 13.66 -4.18 17.15
CA LEU A 303 13.71 -3.93 18.60
C LEU A 303 15.13 -3.70 19.12
N ASP A 304 16.13 -4.40 18.55
CA ASP A 304 17.52 -4.26 18.95
C ASP A 304 18.30 -3.54 17.84
N THR A 305 18.74 -2.31 18.07
CA THR A 305 19.80 -1.72 17.25
C THR A 305 21.13 -2.36 17.67
N PRO A 306 21.97 -2.83 16.73
CA PRO A 306 23.33 -3.19 17.08
C PRO A 306 23.94 -1.91 17.64
N HIS A 307 24.45 -1.98 18.86
CA HIS A 307 25.08 -0.86 19.53
C HIS A 307 25.98 -0.14 18.53
N ASN A 308 25.68 1.15 18.27
CA ASN A 308 26.61 2.04 17.59
C ASN A 308 27.93 1.94 18.36
N HIS A 309 28.93 1.27 17.77
CA HIS A 309 30.29 1.52 18.17
C HIS A 309 30.59 2.98 17.80
N ALA A 310 30.82 3.75 18.87
CA ALA A 310 31.34 5.11 18.99
C ALA A 310 31.87 5.78 17.71
#